data_AF-A0A7C1TV72-F1
#
_entry.id   AF-A0A7C1TV72-F1
#
_cell.length_a   1.000
_cell.length_b   1.000
_cell.length_c   1.000
_cell.angle_alpha   90.00
_cell.angle_beta   90.00
_cell.angle_gamma   90.00
#
_symmetry.space_group_name_H-M   'P 1'
#
loop_
_entity.id
_entity.type
_entity.pdbx_description
1 polymer ?
#
loop_
_entity_poly.entity_id
_entity_poly.type
_entity_poly.pdbx_seq_one_letter_code
_entity_poly.pdbx_strand_id
1 'polypeptide(L)' 'KHEGTGLGLPVTKGLVEAHGGVFTLESEPGKGTVVSIVFPVNRLSGGADS' A
#
# COMPACT_ATOMS: atom_id res chain seq x y z
N LYS A 1 -6.52 -0.84 28.30
CA LYS A 1 -5.84 -1.16 27.04
C LYS A 1 -6.61 -0.45 25.93
N HIS A 2 -6.02 0.52 25.23
CA HIS A 2 -6.63 1.07 24.03
C HIS A 2 -6.29 0.13 22.89
N GLU A 3 -7.23 -0.73 22.50
CA GLU A 3 -7.10 -1.44 21.24
C GLU A 3 -7.22 -0.42 20.11
N GLY A 4 -6.22 -0.37 19.23
CA GLY A 4 -6.32 0.41 18.02
C GLY A 4 -7.52 -0.09 17.20
N THR A 5 -8.15 0.80 16.45
CA THR A 5 -9.37 0.50 15.67
C THR A 5 -9.16 -0.52 14.53
N GLY A 6 -7.95 -1.05 14.35
CA GLY A 6 -7.60 -1.98 13.28
C GLY A 6 -7.56 -1.35 11.88
N LEU A 7 -7.69 -0.01 11.78
CA LEU A 7 -7.87 0.68 10.50
C LEU A 7 -6.58 0.91 9.70
N GLY A 8 -5.40 0.69 10.29
CA GLY A 8 -4.13 1.02 9.64
C GLY A 8 -3.90 0.30 8.30
N LEU A 9 -4.13 -1.03 8.26
CA LEU A 9 -4.00 -1.82 7.04
C LEU A 9 -5.06 -1.48 5.99
N PRO A 10 -6.37 -1.41 6.34
CA PRO A 10 -7.40 -0.95 5.40
C PRO A 10 -7.12 0.44 4.80
N VAL A 11 -6.70 1.41 5.61
CA VAL A 11 -6.39 2.76 5.14
C VAL A 11 -5.20 2.74 4.19
N THR A 12 -4.13 2.03 4.54
CA THR A 12 -2.93 1.91 3.70
C THR A 12 -3.25 1.25 2.37
N LYS A 13 -4.04 0.16 2.37
CA LYS A 13 -4.46 -0.53 1.15
C LYS A 13 -5.27 0.40 0.23
N GLY A 14 -6.24 1.13 0.78
CA GLY A 14 -7.04 2.08 0.01
C GLY A 14 -6.19 3.21 -0.61
N LEU A 15 -5.19 3.70 0.13
CA LEU A 15 -4.22 4.68 -0.38
C LEU A 15 -3.41 4.11 -1.55
N VAL A 16 -2.89 2.89 -1.42
CA VAL A 16 -2.12 2.24 -2.49
C VAL A 16 -2.97 2.07 -3.76
N GLU A 17 -4.18 1.54 -3.61
CA GLU A 17 -5.11 1.34 -4.73
C GLU A 17 -5.50 2.66 -5.40
N ALA A 18 -5.74 3.71 -4.62
CA ALA A 18 -6.07 5.05 -5.15
C ALA A 18 -4.94 5.67 -5.99
N HIS A 19 -3.68 5.27 -5.76
CA HIS A 19 -2.52 5.71 -6.53
C HIS A 19 -2.18 4.74 -7.68
N GLY A 20 -3.09 3.81 -8.02
CA GLY A 20 -2.89 2.79 -9.06
C GLY A 20 -1.84 1.74 -8.69
N GLY A 21 -1.49 1.65 -7.40
CA GLY A 21 -0.56 0.67 -6.88
C GLY A 21 -1.22 -0.66 -6.54
N VAL A 22 -0.38 -1.66 -6.31
CA VAL A 22 -0.77 -3.01 -5.88
C VAL A 22 -0.27 -3.23 -4.45
N PHE A 23 -1.14 -3.75 -3.59
CA PHE A 23 -0.84 -4.11 -2.21
C PHE A 23 -0.95 -5.63 -2.04
N THR A 24 0.12 -6.29 -1.59
CA THR A 24 0.11 -7.71 -1.23
C THR A 24 0.58 -7.92 0.21
N LEU A 25 0.01 -8.93 0.87
CA LEU A 25 0.35 -9.33 2.22
C LEU A 25 0.44 -10.85 2.31
N GLU A 26 1.58 -11.32 2.77
CA GLU A 26 1.88 -12.72 2.98
C GLU A 26 2.27 -12.90 4.45
N SER A 27 1.63 -13.84 5.14
CA SER A 27 1.91 -14.08 6.55
C SER A 27 1.88 -15.56 6.85
N GLU A 28 2.87 -16.04 7.58
CA GLU A 28 2.92 -17.42 8.05
C GLU A 28 3.26 -17.46 9.55
N PRO A 29 2.48 -18.19 10.38
CA PRO A 29 2.76 -18.33 11.80
C PRO A 29 4.20 -18.80 12.05
N GLY A 30 4.92 -18.09 12.91
CA GLY A 30 6.32 -18.41 13.22
C GLY A 30 7.36 -17.99 12.17
N LYS A 31 6.95 -17.51 10.99
CA LYS A 31 7.85 -16.93 9.97
C LYS A 31 7.72 -15.41 9.83
N GLY A 32 6.62 -14.85 10.31
CA GLY A 32 6.35 -13.42 10.29
C GLY A 32 5.42 -13.02 9.14
N THR A 33 5.46 -11.73 8.81
CA THR A 33 4.57 -11.10 7.85
C THR A 33 5.38 -10.22 6.90
N VAL A 34 5.11 -10.35 5.60
CA VAL A 34 5.68 -9.52 4.54
C VAL A 34 4.55 -8.73 3.89
N VAL A 35 4.75 -7.43 3.76
CA VAL A 35 3.85 -6.52 3.03
C VAL A 35 4.62 -5.92 1.88
N SER A 36 4.12 -6.08 0.66
CA SER A 36 4.72 -5.52 -0.54
C SER A 36 3.79 -4.52 -1.20
N ILE A 37 4.35 -3.40 -1.62
CA ILE A 37 3.63 -2.32 -2.30
C ILE A 37 4.37 -2.02 -3.60
N VAL A 38 3.65 -2.05 -4.71
CA VAL A 38 4.18 -1.76 -6.04
C VAL A 38 3.41 -0.59 -6.64
N PHE A 39 4.12 0.45 -7.07
CA PHE A 39 3.50 1.60 -7.73
C PHE A 39 3.88 1.63 -9.22
N PRO A 40 3.02 2.19 -10.09
CA PRO A 40 3.37 2.50 -11.47
C PRO A 40 4.61 3.40 -11.53
N VAL A 41 5.51 3.13 -12.46
CA VAL A 41 6.79 3.85 -12.63
C VAL A 41 6.59 5.30 -13.11
N ASN A 42 5.39 5.64 -13.60
CA ASN A 42 5.09 6.97 -14.14
C ASN A 42 4.99 8.01 -13.01
N ARG A 43 6.14 8.47 -12.55
CA ARG A 43 6.29 9.55 -11.57
C ARG A 43 6.11 10.87 -12.31
N LEU A 44 4.89 11.40 -12.31
CA LEU A 44 4.55 12.73 -12.84
C LEU A 44 4.92 12.89 -14.33
N SER A 45 3.91 12.95 -15.20
CA SER A 45 4.02 13.82 -16.38
C SER A 45 4.16 15.24 -15.82
N GLY A 46 5.38 15.65 -15.49
CA GLY A 46 5.69 17.06 -15.32
C GLY A 46 5.22 17.75 -16.61
N GLY A 47 4.46 18.83 -16.48
CA GLY A 47 3.97 19.61 -17.61
C GLY A 47 5.11 19.88 -18.60
N ALA A 48 5.11 19.09 -19.65
CA ALA A 48 5.85 19.27 -20.89
C ALA A 48 5.03 18.61 -22.01
N ASP A 49 3.70 18.63 -21.88
CA ASP A 49 2.81 18.60 -23.04
C ASP A 49 2.58 20.07 -23.40
N SER A 50 3.24 20.44 -24.49
CA SER A 50 3.14 21.64 -25.34
C SER A 50 1.84 22.44 -25.26
#